data_AF-Q3ATM6-F1
#
_entry.id   AF-Q3ATM6-F1
#
_cell.length_a   1.000
_cell.length_b   1.000
_cell.length_c   1.000
_cell.angle_alpha   90.00
_cell.angle_beta   90.00
_cell.angle_gamma   90.00
#
_symmetry.space_group_name_H-M   'P 1'
#
loop_
_entity.id
_entity.type
_entity.pdbx_description
1 polymer ?
#
loop_
_entity_poly.entity_id
_entity_poly.type
_entity_poly.pdbx_seq_one_letter_code
_entity_poly.pdbx_strand_id
1 'polypeptide(L)'
;MPLNLLKKYPELLEIAHMSEADRNSSLYAIFNRDFVQNDNLYFQGKKVRPIKGEDGAIAMDVLFQHLTTSSDKEKSSLNRNARTFEMARSCRLHWIRYHIDKSAGKGVKIFSCEERDQKRRKDVIRTYIFDVDQKYVIILEPQRSGNDYYLLTAYYLDRDDGKKQIEKKFKQRMKEVL
;
A
#
# COMPACT_ATOMS: atom_id res chain seq x y z
N MET A 1 -2.49 14.21 23.17
CA MET A 1 -2.98 13.23 22.18
C MET A 1 -2.13 13.34 20.93
N PRO A 2 -1.68 12.23 20.32
CA PRO A 2 -0.96 12.30 19.04
C PRO A 2 -1.92 12.80 17.95
N LEU A 3 -1.76 14.05 17.48
CA LEU A 3 -2.63 14.72 16.49
C LEU A 3 -2.90 13.85 15.25
N ASN A 4 -1.89 13.07 14.84
CA ASN A 4 -1.94 12.19 13.67
C ASN A 4 -2.93 11.02 13.80
N LEU A 5 -3.32 10.60 15.01
CA LEU A 5 -4.35 9.57 15.20
C LEU A 5 -5.76 10.08 14.92
N LEU A 6 -5.97 11.40 14.91
CA LEU A 6 -7.28 12.02 14.66
C LEU A 6 -7.50 12.34 13.17
N LYS A 7 -6.45 12.31 12.36
CA LYS A 7 -6.49 12.62 10.93
C LYS A 7 -7.41 11.66 10.19
N LYS A 8 -8.21 12.22 9.27
CA LYS A 8 -9.12 11.47 8.40
C LYS A 8 -8.76 11.72 6.94
N TYR A 9 -9.08 10.79 6.05
CA TYR A 9 -8.95 11.03 4.62
C TYR A 9 -9.81 12.25 4.21
N PRO A 10 -9.32 13.18 3.35
CA PRO A 10 -8.03 13.16 2.63
C PRO A 10 -6.92 13.99 3.30
N GLU A 11 -6.98 14.25 4.61
CA GLU A 11 -5.92 14.97 5.32
C GLU A 11 -4.61 14.19 5.31
N LEU A 12 -3.48 14.90 5.33
CA LEU A 12 -2.15 14.31 5.47
C LEU A 12 -1.73 14.28 6.94
N LEU A 13 -0.90 13.31 7.28
CA LEU A 13 -0.22 13.26 8.57
C LEU A 13 0.83 14.37 8.66
N GLU A 14 0.88 15.04 9.80
CA GLU A 14 1.85 16.07 10.10
C GLU A 14 3.09 15.42 10.72
N ILE A 15 4.00 14.95 9.86
CA ILE A 15 5.21 14.20 10.26
C ILE A 15 6.51 14.80 9.73
N ALA A 16 6.42 15.90 8.96
CA ALA A 16 7.59 16.51 8.31
C ALA A 16 8.54 17.22 9.30
N HIS A 17 8.01 17.73 10.41
CA HIS A 17 8.76 18.46 11.43
C HIS A 17 9.28 17.55 12.56
N MET A 18 8.98 16.25 12.51
CA MET A 18 9.33 15.29 13.56
C MET A 18 10.75 14.73 13.37
N SER A 19 11.40 14.38 14.47
CA SER A 19 12.60 13.54 14.43
C SER A 19 12.30 12.18 13.81
N GLU A 20 13.31 11.44 13.37
CA GLU A 20 13.09 10.09 12.82
C GLU A 20 12.44 9.15 13.85
N ALA A 21 12.86 9.22 15.11
CA ALA A 21 12.30 8.43 16.19
C ALA A 21 10.81 8.77 16.41
N ASP A 22 10.48 10.05 16.58
CA ASP A 22 9.10 10.50 16.82
C ASP A 22 8.19 10.20 15.63
N ARG A 23 8.71 10.37 14.41
CA ARG A 23 8.00 10.05 13.18
C ARG A 23 7.68 8.56 13.11
N ASN A 24 8.66 7.69 13.39
CA ASN A 24 8.45 6.25 13.38
C ASN A 24 7.44 5.84 14.46
N SER A 25 7.54 6.39 15.67
CA SER A 25 6.56 6.16 16.73
C SER A 25 5.15 6.62 16.34
N SER A 26 5.01 7.80 15.72
CA SER A 26 3.73 8.32 15.25
C SER A 26 3.13 7.46 14.14
N LEU A 27 3.93 7.01 13.17
CA LEU A 27 3.48 6.15 12.07
C LEU A 27 3.11 4.75 12.58
N TYR A 28 3.90 4.19 13.50
CA TYR A 28 3.63 2.88 14.07
C TYR A 28 2.35 2.89 14.91
N ALA A 29 2.06 3.97 15.63
CA ALA A 29 0.79 4.11 16.35
C ALA A 29 -0.43 4.04 15.41
N ILE A 30 -0.34 4.66 14.23
CA ILE A 30 -1.39 4.57 13.19
C ILE A 30 -1.45 3.17 12.61
N PHE A 31 -0.30 2.59 12.28
CA PHE A 31 -0.22 1.24 11.74
C PHE A 31 -0.83 0.21 12.70
N ASN A 32 -0.50 0.32 13.98
CA ASN A 32 -1.02 -0.56 15.02
C ASN A 32 -2.55 -0.45 15.12
N ARG A 33 -3.10 0.77 15.13
CA ARG A 33 -4.55 1.02 15.12
C ARG A 33 -5.24 0.44 13.89
N ASP A 34 -4.63 0.58 12.72
CA ASP A 34 -5.28 0.28 11.44
C ASP A 34 -5.14 -1.17 11.00
N PHE A 35 -4.05 -1.84 11.35
CA PHE A 35 -3.70 -3.17 10.84
C PHE A 35 -3.44 -4.24 11.90
N VAL A 36 -2.91 -3.88 13.07
CA VAL A 36 -2.50 -4.87 14.09
C VAL A 36 -3.60 -5.12 15.11
N GLN A 37 -4.23 -4.06 15.63
CA GLN A 37 -5.35 -4.14 16.57
C GLN A 37 -6.69 -4.36 15.86
N ASN A 38 -6.72 -4.26 14.54
CA ASN A 38 -7.91 -4.41 13.73
C ASN A 38 -7.89 -5.76 13.00
N ASP A 39 -8.54 -6.76 13.61
CA ASP A 39 -8.64 -8.11 13.02
C ASP A 39 -9.57 -8.19 11.79
N ASN A 40 -10.31 -7.11 11.50
CA ASN A 40 -11.41 -7.08 10.54
C ASN A 40 -11.15 -6.15 9.34
N LEU A 41 -9.95 -6.23 8.76
CA LEU A 41 -9.68 -5.54 7.49
C LEU A 41 -10.21 -6.38 6.31
N TYR A 42 -11.31 -5.94 5.70
CA TYR A 42 -11.97 -6.63 4.60
C TYR A 42 -12.08 -5.73 3.36
N PHE A 43 -11.69 -6.28 2.22
CA PHE A 43 -11.89 -5.65 0.91
C PHE A 43 -12.91 -6.47 0.11
N GLN A 44 -14.04 -5.87 -0.24
CA GLN A 44 -15.14 -6.55 -0.95
C GLN A 44 -15.55 -7.91 -0.32
N GLY A 45 -15.59 -7.96 1.02
CA GLY A 45 -15.95 -9.17 1.78
C GLY A 45 -14.82 -10.18 1.96
N LYS A 46 -13.63 -9.95 1.37
CA LYS A 46 -12.45 -10.82 1.47
C LYS A 46 -11.45 -10.27 2.46
N LYS A 47 -10.86 -11.11 3.31
CA LYS A 47 -9.94 -10.66 4.35
C LYS A 47 -8.64 -10.18 3.72
N VAL A 48 -8.14 -9.02 4.14
CA VAL A 48 -6.83 -8.49 3.73
C VAL A 48 -5.78 -8.84 4.78
N ARG A 49 -4.69 -9.44 4.34
CA ARG A 49 -3.59 -9.94 5.18
C ARG A 49 -2.26 -9.27 4.81
N PRO A 50 -1.33 -9.14 5.76
CA PRO A 50 0.05 -8.78 5.42
C PRO A 50 0.70 -9.88 4.57
N ILE A 51 1.65 -9.49 3.74
CA ILE A 51 2.55 -10.43 3.08
C ILE A 51 3.41 -11.16 4.11
N LYS A 52 3.77 -12.42 3.82
CA LYS A 52 4.73 -13.16 4.66
C LYS A 52 6.11 -12.49 4.56
N GLY A 53 6.78 -12.36 5.69
CA GLY A 53 8.18 -11.95 5.71
C GLY A 53 9.10 -13.02 5.11
N GLU A 54 10.21 -12.57 4.54
CA GLU A 54 11.33 -13.44 4.15
C GLU A 54 12.20 -13.72 5.41
N ASP A 55 12.87 -14.87 5.45
CA ASP A 55 13.87 -15.22 6.47
C ASP A 55 13.44 -15.07 7.95
N GLY A 56 12.17 -15.37 8.24
CA GLY A 56 11.63 -15.33 9.61
C GLY A 56 11.20 -13.94 10.09
N ALA A 57 11.21 -12.92 9.21
CA ALA A 57 10.74 -11.58 9.55
C ALA A 57 9.24 -11.57 9.89
N ILE A 58 8.87 -10.74 10.86
CA ILE A 58 7.48 -10.56 11.29
C ILE A 58 6.71 -9.89 10.15
N ALA A 59 5.65 -10.55 9.66
CA ALA A 59 4.85 -10.13 8.52
C ALA A 59 4.34 -8.67 8.63
N MET A 60 3.97 -8.25 9.84
CA MET A 60 3.50 -6.89 10.11
C MET A 60 4.61 -5.85 10.01
N ASP A 61 5.82 -6.14 10.47
CA ASP A 61 6.94 -5.20 10.36
C ASP A 61 7.39 -5.03 8.91
N VAL A 62 7.38 -6.14 8.15
CA VAL A 62 7.60 -6.10 6.70
C VAL A 62 6.54 -5.24 6.02
N LEU A 63 5.26 -5.43 6.36
CA LEU A 63 4.19 -4.59 5.82
C LEU A 63 4.41 -3.12 6.18
N PHE A 64 4.72 -2.80 7.43
CA PHE A 64 4.99 -1.43 7.85
C PHE A 64 6.10 -0.77 7.01
N GLN A 65 7.20 -1.49 6.76
CA GLN A 65 8.27 -1.01 5.88
C GLN A 65 7.78 -0.81 4.44
N HIS A 66 7.01 -1.75 3.87
CA HIS A 66 6.43 -1.63 2.52
C HIS A 66 5.50 -0.43 2.34
N LEU A 67 4.90 0.04 3.44
CA LEU A 67 3.95 1.14 3.47
C LEU A 67 4.58 2.49 3.86
N THR A 68 5.86 2.54 4.22
CA THR A 68 6.54 3.78 4.65
C THR A 68 7.86 4.05 3.92
N THR A 69 8.41 3.06 3.21
CA THR A 69 9.73 3.15 2.56
C THR A 69 9.68 2.73 1.10
N SER A 70 10.55 3.31 0.27
CA SER A 70 10.72 2.99 -1.15
C SER A 70 11.97 2.17 -1.39
N SER A 71 11.98 1.35 -2.44
CA SER A 71 13.20 0.74 -2.93
C SER A 71 13.92 1.72 -3.86
N ASP A 72 14.99 2.35 -3.37
CA ASP A 72 15.84 3.22 -4.19
C ASP A 72 16.62 2.40 -5.21
N LYS A 73 16.25 2.51 -6.48
CA LYS A 73 16.96 1.84 -7.59
C LYS A 73 18.40 2.35 -7.75
N GLU A 74 18.69 3.60 -7.39
CA GLU A 74 20.03 4.21 -7.52
C GLU A 74 21.01 3.78 -6.43
N LYS A 75 20.55 3.58 -5.19
CA LYS A 75 21.40 3.06 -4.08
C LYS A 75 21.50 1.53 -4.07
N SER A 76 20.71 0.86 -4.91
CA SER A 76 20.63 -0.61 -5.03
C SER A 76 21.87 -1.29 -5.63
N SER A 77 22.88 -0.54 -6.08
CA SER A 77 24.11 -1.10 -6.65
C SER A 77 24.95 -1.89 -5.63
N LEU A 78 24.80 -1.61 -4.32
CA LEU A 78 25.52 -2.33 -3.24
C LEU A 78 24.60 -3.19 -2.36
N ASN A 79 23.30 -2.89 -2.25
CA ASN A 79 22.35 -3.70 -1.51
C ASN A 79 20.96 -3.67 -2.18
N ARG A 80 20.58 -4.79 -2.82
CA ARG A 80 19.32 -4.95 -3.56
C ARG A 80 18.04 -4.81 -2.71
N ASN A 81 18.18 -4.78 -1.39
CA ASN A 81 17.09 -4.64 -0.44
C ASN A 81 17.12 -3.32 0.35
N ALA A 82 18.02 -2.39 0.02
CA ALA A 82 18.06 -1.09 0.68
C ALA A 82 16.76 -0.32 0.42
N ARG A 83 16.09 0.07 1.50
CA ARG A 83 14.89 0.91 1.45
C ARG A 83 15.10 2.21 2.20
N THR A 84 14.55 3.27 1.65
CA THR A 84 14.64 4.62 2.21
C THR A 84 13.27 5.13 2.56
N PHE A 85 13.18 5.85 3.68
CA PHE A 85 11.95 6.46 4.13
C PHE A 85 11.37 7.38 3.05
N GLU A 86 10.08 7.22 2.73
CA GLU A 86 9.40 8.02 1.71
C GLU A 86 8.29 8.87 2.35
N MET A 87 8.48 10.19 2.35
CA MET A 87 7.57 11.13 3.00
C MET A 87 6.17 11.10 2.37
N ALA A 88 6.09 11.14 1.03
CA ALA A 88 4.80 11.21 0.31
C ALA A 88 3.94 9.97 0.55
N ARG A 89 4.56 8.78 0.61
CA ARG A 89 3.90 7.53 1.00
C ARG A 89 3.47 7.57 2.47
N SER A 90 4.39 7.91 3.37
CA SER A 90 4.19 7.79 4.81
C SER A 90 3.12 8.73 5.35
N CYS A 91 3.02 9.97 4.85
CA CYS A 91 1.99 10.92 5.29
C CYS A 91 0.56 10.53 4.88
N ARG A 92 0.40 9.45 4.12
CA ARG A 92 -0.88 8.90 3.63
C ARG A 92 -1.18 7.51 4.20
N LEU A 93 -0.43 7.06 5.22
CA LEU A 93 -0.55 5.70 5.75
C LEU A 93 -1.99 5.33 6.16
N HIS A 94 -2.72 6.25 6.80
CA HIS A 94 -4.11 6.02 7.22
C HIS A 94 -5.11 5.98 6.05
N TRP A 95 -4.74 6.40 4.85
CA TRP A 95 -5.62 6.34 3.68
C TRP A 95 -5.88 4.91 3.22
N ILE A 96 -4.94 4.00 3.47
CA ILE A 96 -5.03 2.60 3.03
C ILE A 96 -6.28 1.95 3.61
N ARG A 97 -6.46 2.06 4.94
CA ARG A 97 -7.63 1.54 5.63
C ARG A 97 -8.91 2.17 5.09
N TYR A 98 -8.93 3.50 4.92
CA TYR A 98 -10.09 4.20 4.38
C TYR A 98 -10.55 3.62 3.03
N HIS A 99 -9.61 3.38 2.12
CA HIS A 99 -9.91 2.84 0.79
C HIS A 99 -10.30 1.36 0.80
N ILE A 100 -9.69 0.56 1.68
CA ILE A 100 -10.07 -0.86 1.84
C ILE A 100 -11.51 -0.95 2.39
N ASP A 101 -11.79 -0.26 3.49
CA ASP A 101 -13.09 -0.34 4.19
C ASP A 101 -14.23 0.21 3.34
N LYS A 102 -14.03 1.38 2.69
CA LYS A 102 -15.11 2.02 1.94
C LYS A 102 -15.31 1.50 0.52
N SER A 103 -14.36 0.72 -0.02
CA SER A 103 -14.42 -0.10 -1.25
C SER A 103 -15.00 0.53 -2.55
N ALA A 104 -15.44 1.79 -2.60
CA ALA A 104 -15.85 2.53 -3.80
C ALA A 104 -16.23 3.99 -3.44
N GLY A 105 -15.29 4.92 -3.57
CA GLY A 105 -15.57 6.37 -3.52
C GLY A 105 -15.62 6.96 -4.93
N LYS A 106 -16.30 8.11 -5.10
CA LYS A 106 -16.18 8.92 -6.33
C LYS A 106 -14.69 9.20 -6.59
N GLY A 107 -14.22 8.98 -7.82
CA GLY A 107 -12.81 9.18 -8.17
C GLY A 107 -11.88 7.97 -7.92
N VAL A 108 -12.38 6.87 -7.34
CA VAL A 108 -11.58 5.65 -7.12
C VAL A 108 -11.85 4.63 -8.23
N LYS A 109 -10.78 4.15 -8.89
CA LYS A 109 -10.81 3.05 -9.86
C LYS A 109 -10.31 1.77 -9.19
N ILE A 110 -11.13 0.73 -9.20
CA ILE A 110 -10.77 -0.60 -8.71
C ILE A 110 -10.72 -1.56 -9.89
N PHE A 111 -9.63 -2.30 -10.04
CA PHE A 111 -9.47 -3.24 -11.14
C PHE A 111 -8.41 -4.29 -10.85
N SER A 112 -8.60 -5.50 -11.40
CA SER A 112 -7.56 -6.53 -11.42
C SER A 112 -6.90 -6.60 -12.79
N CYS A 113 -5.60 -6.84 -12.84
CA CYS A 113 -4.90 -7.16 -14.09
C CYS A 113 -3.82 -8.21 -13.85
N GLU A 114 -3.56 -9.03 -14.87
CA GLU A 114 -2.43 -9.94 -14.88
C GLU A 114 -1.15 -9.19 -15.27
N GLU A 115 -0.06 -9.44 -14.55
CA GLU A 115 1.25 -8.91 -14.85
C GLU A 115 2.37 -9.89 -14.52
N ARG A 116 3.52 -9.72 -15.17
CA ARG A 116 4.71 -10.53 -14.92
C ARG A 116 5.40 -10.11 -13.62
N ASP A 117 5.42 -11.00 -12.63
CA ASP A 117 6.32 -10.84 -11.47
C ASP A 117 7.73 -11.30 -11.86
N GLN A 118 8.64 -10.34 -12.02
CA GLN A 118 10.02 -10.59 -12.42
C GLN A 118 10.81 -11.39 -11.39
N LYS A 119 10.55 -11.18 -10.08
CA LYS A 119 11.26 -11.91 -9.01
C LYS A 119 10.84 -13.37 -8.99
N ARG A 120 9.53 -13.62 -9.11
CA ARG A 120 8.95 -14.98 -9.09
C ARG A 120 8.96 -15.66 -10.46
N ARG A 121 9.35 -14.93 -11.52
CA ARG A 121 9.37 -15.36 -12.92
C ARG A 121 8.05 -16.04 -13.35
N LYS A 122 6.93 -15.44 -12.97
CA LYS A 122 5.59 -15.95 -13.30
C LYS A 122 4.59 -14.83 -13.44
N ASP A 123 3.50 -15.09 -14.13
CA ASP A 123 2.39 -14.18 -14.21
C ASP A 123 1.57 -14.26 -12.93
N VAL A 124 1.19 -13.10 -12.42
CA VAL A 124 0.43 -12.92 -11.19
C VAL A 124 -0.69 -11.93 -11.45
N ILE A 125 -1.81 -12.13 -10.77
CA ILE A 125 -2.91 -11.17 -10.80
C ILE A 125 -2.72 -10.20 -9.64
N ARG A 126 -2.90 -8.91 -9.90
CA ARG A 126 -2.92 -7.89 -8.86
C ARG A 126 -4.19 -7.06 -8.98
N THR A 127 -4.78 -6.75 -7.83
CA THR A 127 -5.91 -5.83 -7.71
C THR A 127 -5.40 -4.46 -7.27
N TYR A 128 -5.75 -3.44 -8.04
CA TYR A 128 -5.37 -2.06 -7.81
C TYR A 128 -6.57 -1.28 -7.30
N ILE A 129 -6.37 -0.51 -6.25
CA ILE A 129 -7.28 0.54 -5.81
C ILE A 129 -6.58 1.86 -6.09
N PHE A 130 -7.05 2.59 -7.09
CA PHE A 130 -6.44 3.83 -7.56
C PHE A 130 -7.35 5.02 -7.30
N ASP A 131 -6.99 5.84 -6.32
CA ASP A 131 -7.57 7.17 -6.11
C ASP A 131 -6.99 8.13 -7.16
N VAL A 132 -7.80 8.45 -8.16
CA VAL A 132 -7.40 9.26 -9.31
C VAL A 132 -7.15 10.71 -8.89
N ASP A 133 -7.96 11.23 -7.97
CA ASP A 133 -7.92 12.63 -7.54
C ASP A 133 -6.69 12.88 -6.67
N GLN A 134 -6.40 11.95 -5.76
CA GLN A 134 -5.24 12.03 -4.86
C GLN A 134 -3.96 11.42 -5.44
N LYS A 135 -4.03 10.86 -6.67
CA LYS A 135 -2.92 10.14 -7.32
C LYS A 135 -2.31 9.06 -6.42
N TYR A 136 -3.15 8.31 -5.70
CA TYR A 136 -2.71 7.33 -4.70
C TYR A 136 -3.13 5.92 -5.09
N VAL A 137 -2.20 4.96 -5.01
CA VAL A 137 -2.41 3.58 -5.45
C VAL A 137 -2.18 2.63 -4.29
N ILE A 138 -3.10 1.68 -4.10
CA ILE A 138 -2.94 0.53 -3.22
C ILE A 138 -2.94 -0.73 -4.07
N ILE A 139 -2.04 -1.66 -3.79
CA ILE A 139 -1.91 -2.91 -4.54
C ILE A 139 -2.16 -4.09 -3.61
N LEU A 140 -3.12 -4.94 -4.02
CA LEU A 140 -3.45 -6.21 -3.40
C LEU A 140 -3.09 -7.37 -4.35
N GLU A 141 -2.69 -8.52 -3.80
CA GLU A 141 -2.57 -9.79 -4.54
C GLU A 141 -3.65 -10.75 -4.03
N PRO A 142 -4.61 -11.20 -4.86
CA PRO A 142 -5.58 -12.20 -4.44
C PRO A 142 -4.87 -13.51 -4.10
N GLN A 143 -5.27 -14.13 -2.99
CA GLN A 143 -4.81 -15.47 -2.64
C GLN A 143 -5.32 -16.48 -3.68
N ARG A 144 -4.56 -17.55 -3.92
CA ARG A 144 -4.95 -18.65 -4.84
C ARG A 144 -6.31 -19.27 -4.54
N SER A 145 -6.76 -19.25 -3.27
CA SER A 145 -8.07 -19.73 -2.85
C SER A 145 -9.22 -18.83 -3.27
N GLY A 146 -8.95 -17.57 -3.64
CA GLY A 146 -9.94 -16.55 -3.96
C GLY A 146 -10.65 -15.94 -2.76
N ASN A 147 -10.31 -16.35 -1.53
CA ASN A 147 -11.02 -15.94 -0.31
C ASN A 147 -10.41 -14.74 0.40
N ASP A 148 -9.10 -14.53 0.22
CA ASP A 148 -8.33 -13.50 0.91
C ASP A 148 -7.47 -12.71 -0.08
N TYR A 149 -6.99 -11.56 0.38
CA TYR A 149 -6.04 -10.69 -0.29
C TYR A 149 -4.77 -10.53 0.54
N TYR A 150 -3.63 -10.36 -0.12
CA TYR A 150 -2.40 -9.86 0.49
C TYR A 150 -2.21 -8.39 0.13
N LEU A 151 -2.04 -7.52 1.13
CA LEU A 151 -1.65 -6.14 0.93
C LEU A 151 -0.16 -6.07 0.61
N LEU A 152 0.19 -5.70 -0.62
CA LEU A 152 1.58 -5.67 -1.07
C LEU A 152 2.27 -4.35 -0.72
N THR A 153 1.65 -3.23 -1.07
CA THR A 153 2.17 -1.88 -0.90
C THR A 153 1.09 -0.85 -1.19
N ALA A 154 1.37 0.41 -0.86
CA ALA A 154 0.61 1.57 -1.31
C ALA A 154 1.55 2.75 -1.52
N TYR A 155 1.29 3.61 -2.50
CA TYR A 155 2.19 4.71 -2.84
C TYR A 155 1.49 5.85 -3.59
N TYR A 156 2.10 7.04 -3.50
CA TYR A 156 1.70 8.22 -4.25
C TYR A 156 2.39 8.23 -5.62
N LEU A 157 1.68 8.62 -6.67
CA LEU A 157 2.23 8.82 -8.00
C LEU A 157 2.80 10.24 -8.08
N ASP A 158 4.09 10.35 -7.77
CA ASP A 158 4.86 11.59 -7.82
C ASP A 158 5.07 12.11 -9.25
N ARG A 159 5.17 11.20 -10.22
CA ARG A 159 5.48 11.49 -11.62
C ARG A 159 4.36 11.10 -12.58
N ASP A 160 4.30 11.79 -13.71
CA ASP A 160 3.29 11.58 -14.75
C ASP A 160 3.41 10.23 -15.47
N ASP A 161 4.61 9.65 -15.54
CA ASP A 161 4.84 8.31 -16.09
C ASP A 161 4.14 7.22 -15.25
N GLY A 162 4.16 7.36 -13.92
CA GLY A 162 3.43 6.48 -13.00
C GLY A 162 1.94 6.47 -13.28
N LYS A 163 1.33 7.65 -13.52
CA LYS A 163 -0.08 7.76 -13.89
C LYS A 163 -0.37 7.04 -15.21
N LYS A 164 0.44 7.27 -16.25
CA LYS A 164 0.28 6.59 -17.55
C LYS A 164 0.38 5.07 -17.43
N GLN A 165 1.28 4.56 -16.58
CA GLN A 165 1.42 3.12 -16.33
C GLN A 165 0.17 2.52 -15.70
N ILE A 166 -0.39 3.17 -14.67
CA ILE A 166 -1.63 2.72 -14.02
C ILE A 166 -2.82 2.80 -14.99
N GLU A 167 -2.92 3.85 -15.79
CA GLU A 167 -3.97 3.97 -16.81
C GLU A 167 -3.86 2.89 -17.90
N LYS A 168 -2.64 2.53 -18.31
CA LYS A 168 -2.42 1.40 -19.23
C LYS A 168 -2.90 0.08 -18.62
N LYS A 169 -2.55 -0.18 -17.36
CA LYS A 169 -3.03 -1.37 -16.64
C LYS A 169 -4.56 -1.39 -16.50
N PHE A 170 -5.17 -0.23 -16.24
CA PHE A 170 -6.62 -0.10 -16.20
C PHE A 170 -7.27 -0.39 -17.55
N LYS A 171 -6.66 0.00 -18.67
CA LYS A 171 -7.16 -0.35 -20.01
C LYS A 171 -7.06 -1.86 -20.28
N GLN A 172 -6.04 -2.52 -19.73
CA GLN A 172 -5.78 -3.97 -19.85
C GLN A 172 -6.40 -4.79 -18.71
N ARG A 173 -7.31 -4.19 -17.93
CA ARG A 173 -7.94 -4.85 -16.79
C ARG A 173 -8.75 -6.08 -17.20
N MET A 174 -8.89 -6.99 -16.25
CA MET A 174 -9.82 -8.11 -16.33
C MET A 174 -11.27 -7.61 -16.30
N LYS A 175 -12.22 -8.43 -16.77
CA LYS A 175 -13.65 -8.10 -16.75
C LYS A 175 -14.19 -7.95 -15.33
N GLU A 176 -13.64 -8.71 -14.40
CA GLU A 176 -14.06 -8.76 -13.01
C GLU A 176 -12.89 -8.42 -12.09
N VAL A 177 -13.22 -7.87 -10.92
CA VAL A 177 -12.29 -7.72 -9.80
C VAL A 177 -12.30 -9.03 -9.02
N LEU A 178 -11.11 -9.57 -8.76
CA LEU A 178 -10.97 -10.90 -8.13
C LEU A 178 -11.13 -10.91 -6.62
#